data_AF-A0A949NCW7-F1
#
_entry.id   AF-A0A949NCW7-F1
#
_cell.length_a   1.000
_cell.length_b   1.000
_cell.length_c   1.000
_cell.angle_alpha   90.00
_cell.angle_beta   90.00
_cell.angle_gamma   90.00
#
_symmetry.space_group_name_H-M   'P 1'
#
loop_
_entity.id
_entity.type
_entity.pdbx_description
1 polymer ?
#
loop_
_entity_poly.entity_id
_entity_poly.type
_entity_poly.pdbx_seq_one_letter_code
_entity_poly.pdbx_strand_id
1 'polypeptide(L)' 'MRLGMVKNAERPDSQGGWLWLTRNPRTDEEKIFDSEYCVTCHVDVNERRTATDLIPSGEPNPDRDFVFYPYYSRSE' A
#
# COMPACT_ATOMS: atom_id res chain seq x y z
N MET A 1 0.69 -11.62 -14.08
CA MET A 1 -0.26 -11.12 -13.07
C MET A 1 0.14 -9.70 -12.74
N ARG A 2 -0.80 -8.75 -12.71
CA ARG A 2 -0.56 -7.39 -12.22
C ARG A 2 -1.25 -7.24 -10.86
N LEU A 3 -0.60 -6.54 -9.94
CA LEU A 3 -1.19 -6.16 -8.67
C LEU A 3 -1.72 -4.74 -8.79
N GLY A 4 -2.83 -4.45 -8.13
CA GLY A 4 -3.45 -3.13 -8.10
C GLY A 4 -4.08 -2.84 -6.74
N MET A 5 -4.21 -1.55 -6.43
CA MET A 5 -4.86 -1.05 -5.23
C MET A 5 -5.76 0.11 -5.60
N VAL A 6 -6.99 0.12 -5.07
CA VAL A 6 -7.99 1.16 -5.31
C VAL A 6 -8.57 1.63 -3.98
N LYS A 7 -8.50 2.94 -3.70
CA LYS A 7 -9.08 3.51 -2.49
C LYS A 7 -10.60 3.52 -2.59
N ASN A 8 -11.29 2.80 -1.72
CA ASN A 8 -12.75 2.71 -1.72
C ASN A 8 -13.27 2.22 -0.35
N ALA A 9 -13.29 3.09 0.66
CA ALA A 9 -13.69 2.71 2.01
C ALA A 9 -15.17 2.29 2.16
N GLU A 10 -16.02 2.60 1.17
CA GLU A 10 -17.46 2.27 1.22
C GLU A 10 -17.75 0.81 0.83
N ARG A 11 -16.77 0.13 0.21
CA ARG A 11 -16.94 -1.26 -0.20
C ARG A 11 -16.73 -2.23 0.97
N PRO A 12 -17.61 -3.24 1.15
CA PRO A 12 -17.52 -4.18 2.27
C PRO A 12 -16.25 -5.02 2.32
N ASP A 13 -15.61 -5.24 1.17
CA ASP A 13 -14.39 -6.03 1.00
C ASP A 13 -13.11 -5.19 1.01
N SER A 14 -13.24 -3.89 1.35
CA SER A 14 -12.07 -3.04 1.56
C SER A 14 -11.38 -3.35 2.88
N GLN A 15 -10.06 -3.48 2.82
CA GLN A 15 -9.20 -3.70 3.98
C GLN A 15 -8.32 -2.45 4.16
N GLY A 16 -8.44 -1.78 5.32
CA GLY A 16 -7.75 -0.50 5.54
C GLY A 16 -8.25 0.65 4.65
N GLY A 17 -9.46 0.54 4.09
CA GLY A 17 -10.01 1.52 3.14
C GLY A 17 -9.60 1.32 1.68
N TRP A 18 -8.86 0.23 1.39
CA TRP A 18 -8.36 -0.12 0.06
C TRP A 18 -8.88 -1.49 -0.40
N LEU A 19 -9.18 -1.59 -1.70
CA LEU A 19 -9.34 -2.86 -2.40
C LEU A 19 -7.99 -3.33 -2.92
N TRP A 20 -7.68 -4.60 -2.68
CA TRP A 20 -6.45 -5.24 -3.14
C TRP A 20 -6.81 -6.15 -4.32
N LEU A 21 -6.15 -5.99 -5.46
CA LEU A 21 -6.58 -6.59 -6.72
C LEU A 21 -5.45 -7.35 -7.40
N THR A 22 -5.80 -8.44 -8.06
CA THR A 22 -4.97 -9.08 -9.07
C THR A 22 -5.66 -9.02 -10.42
N ARG A 23 -4.92 -8.70 -11.48
CA ARG A 23 -5.41 -8.73 -12.87
C ARG A 23 -4.55 -9.65 -13.71
N ASN A 24 -5.19 -10.57 -14.42
CA ASN A 24 -4.53 -11.36 -15.44
C ASN A 24 -4.54 -10.58 -16.78
N PRO A 25 -3.39 -10.08 -17.26
CA PRO A 25 -3.35 -9.24 -18.45
C PRO A 25 -3.65 -10.01 -19.75
N ARG A 26 -3.69 -11.36 -19.72
CA ARG A 26 -4.00 -12.18 -20.90
C ARG A 26 -5.50 -12.45 -21.05
N THR A 27 -6.22 -12.57 -19.94
CA THR A 27 -7.65 -12.92 -19.92
C THR A 27 -8.54 -11.77 -19.50
N ASP A 28 -7.95 -10.68 -19.02
CA ASP A 28 -8.61 -9.55 -18.38
C ASP A 28 -9.41 -9.88 -17.11
N GLU A 29 -9.20 -11.08 -16.57
CA GLU A 29 -9.80 -11.50 -15.31
C GLU A 29 -9.23 -10.68 -14.16
N GLU A 30 -10.12 -10.03 -13.41
CA GLU A 30 -9.81 -9.31 -12.18
C GLU A 30 -10.36 -10.07 -10.97
N LYS A 31 -9.57 -10.11 -9.91
CA LYS A 31 -9.95 -10.70 -8.63
C LYS A 31 -9.58 -9.78 -7.49
N ILE A 32 -10.52 -9.65 -6.56
CA ILE A 32 -10.27 -9.03 -5.27
C ILE A 32 -9.52 -10.04 -4.42
N PHE A 33 -8.39 -9.60 -3.87
CA PHE A 33 -7.55 -10.37 -2.99
C PHE A 33 -8.10 -10.19 -1.58
N ASP A 34 -8.70 -11.23 -1.04
CA ASP A 34 -9.43 -11.25 0.23
C ASP A 34 -8.56 -11.62 1.44
N SER A 35 -7.33 -12.06 1.19
CA SER A 35 -6.34 -12.32 2.24
C SER A 35 -5.81 -11.02 2.85
N GLU A 36 -5.64 -11.01 4.17
CA GLU A 36 -5.05 -9.91 4.93
C GLU A 36 -3.56 -9.65 4.62
N TYR A 37 -2.92 -10.47 3.78
CA TYR A 37 -1.49 -10.36 3.47
C TYR A 37 -1.11 -8.98 2.91
N CYS A 38 -1.88 -8.45 1.96
CA CYS A 38 -1.56 -7.17 1.32
C CYS A 38 -1.70 -5.99 2.29
N VAL A 39 -2.84 -5.91 3.00
CA VAL A 39 -3.07 -4.84 3.98
C VAL A 39 -2.06 -4.90 5.13
N THR A 40 -1.68 -6.10 5.59
CA THR A 40 -0.70 -6.26 6.67
C THR A 40 0.67 -5.80 6.22
N CYS A 41 1.15 -6.21 5.04
CA CYS A 41 2.47 -5.76 4.56
C CYS A 41 2.51 -4.24 4.30
N HIS A 42 1.40 -3.66 3.86
CA HIS A 42 1.33 -2.23 3.61
C HIS A 42 1.05 -1.39 4.87
N VAL A 43 0.61 -2.00 5.99
CA VAL A 43 0.48 -1.25 7.26
C VAL A 43 1.84 -0.76 7.74
N ASP A 44 2.90 -1.50 7.43
CA ASP A 44 4.27 -1.17 7.82
C ASP A 44 4.65 0.24 7.37
N VAL A 45 4.17 0.71 6.20
CA VAL A 45 4.49 2.08 5.74
C VAL A 45 3.89 3.19 6.58
N ASN A 46 2.82 2.88 7.31
CA ASN A 46 2.17 3.79 8.22
C ASN A 46 2.83 3.74 9.62
N GLU A 47 3.62 2.69 9.92
CA GLU A 47 4.27 2.55 11.22
C GLU A 47 5.58 3.34 11.31
N ARG A 48 5.89 3.85 12.52
CA ARG A 48 6.96 4.85 12.78
C ARG A 48 8.40 4.43 12.43
N ARG A 49 8.61 3.21 11.95
CA ARG A 49 9.93 2.60 11.76
C ARG A 49 9.91 1.61 10.58
N THR A 50 9.64 2.09 9.36
CA THR A 50 9.92 1.27 8.18
C THR A 50 11.43 1.10 8.02
N ALA A 51 11.88 -0.08 7.61
CA ALA A 51 13.29 -0.32 7.27
C ALA A 51 13.75 0.45 6.02
N THR A 52 12.82 1.07 5.29
CA THR A 52 13.07 1.72 4.00
C THR A 52 13.18 3.25 4.08
N ASP A 53 12.80 3.89 5.19
CA ASP A 53 12.98 5.33 5.38
C ASP A 53 13.60 5.65 6.74
N LEU A 54 14.81 6.21 6.72
CA LEU A 54 15.39 6.84 7.90
C LEU A 54 14.62 8.13 8.17
N ILE A 55 13.47 8.02 8.83
CA ILE A 55 12.78 9.17 9.41
C ILE A 55 13.71 9.72 10.51
N PRO A 56 14.11 11.01 10.43
CA PRO A 56 14.96 11.61 11.46
C PRO A 56 14.39 11.34 12.85
N SER A 57 15.27 10.98 13.78
CA SER A 57 14.86 10.72 15.16
C SER A 57 14.12 11.93 15.74
N GLY A 58 12.88 11.73 16.20
CA GLY A 58 12.04 12.79 16.76
C GLY A 58 10.94 13.29 15.82
N GLU A 59 10.93 12.90 14.55
CA GLU A 59 9.84 13.24 13.63
C GLU A 59 8.74 12.15 13.61
N PRO A 60 7.45 12.53 13.58
CA PRO A 60 6.37 11.57 13.36
C PRO A 60 6.43 11.04 11.93
N ASN A 61 6.25 9.73 11.75
CA ASN A 61 6.05 9.19 10.39
C ASN A 61 4.77 9.81 9.80
N PRO A 62 4.83 10.44 8.61
CA PRO A 62 3.60 10.80 7.92
C PRO A 62 2.78 9.53 7.70
N ASP A 63 1.49 9.58 7.99
CA ASP A 63 0.56 8.54 7.52
C ASP A 63 0.65 8.50 5.99
N ARG A 64 1.07 7.36 5.46
CA ARG A 64 1.30 7.17 4.03
C ARG A 64 0.14 6.49 3.34
N ASP A 65 -0.96 6.25 4.06
CA ASP A 65 -2.18 5.65 3.55
C ASP A 65 -1.87 4.39 2.73
N PHE A 66 -1.01 3.52 3.28
CA PHE A 66 -0.61 2.24 2.68
C PHE A 66 0.23 2.36 1.38
N VAL A 67 0.68 3.54 0.96
CA VAL A 67 1.45 3.73 -0.29
C VAL A 67 2.96 3.86 -0.03
N PHE A 68 3.75 3.04 -0.72
CA PHE A 68 5.21 3.21 -0.80
C PHE A 68 5.54 4.29 -1.84
N TYR A 69 6.11 5.41 -1.41
CA TYR A 69 6.61 6.44 -2.33
C TYR A 69 8.06 6.11 -2.76
N PRO A 70 8.41 6.29 -4.04
CA PRO A 70 9.79 6.16 -4.48
C PRO A 70 10.67 7.22 -3.81
N TYR A 71 11.95 6.89 -3.58
CA TYR A 71 12.95 7.86 -3.13
C TYR A 71 13.02 9.00 -4.15
N TYR A 72 12.52 10.18 -3.79
CA TYR A 72 12.99 11.39 -4.45
C TYR A 72 14.38 11.67 -3.88
N SER A 73 15.43 11.17 -4.53
CA SER A 73 16.73 11.82 -4.34
C SER A 73 16.53 13.27 -4.76
N ARG A 74 16.64 14.20 -3.82
CA ARG A 74 16.90 15.59 -4.19
C ARG A 74 18.21 15.54 -4.96
N SER A 75 18.13 15.69 -6.28
CA SER A 75 19.28 16.17 -7.03
C SER A 75 19.44 17.61 -6.59
N GLU A 76 20.42 17.83 -5.72
CA GLU A 76 20.97 19.17 -5.46
C GLU A 76 21.71 19.67 -6.71
#